data_AF-A0A958EMN8-F1
#
_entry.id   AF-A0A958EMN8-F1
#
_cell.length_a   1.000
_cell.length_b   1.000
_cell.length_c   1.000
_cell.angle_alpha   90.00
_cell.angle_beta   90.00
_cell.angle_gamma   90.00
#
_symmetry.space_group_name_H-M   'P 1'
#
loop_
_entity.id
_entity.type
_entity.pdbx_description
1 polymer ?
#
loop_
_entity_poly.entity_id
_entity_poly.type
_entity_poly.pdbx_seq_one_letter_code
_entity_poly.pdbx_strand_id
1 'polypeptide(L)'
;MIELVLIVAGILLAINLDNWSAARKVRAETKVSIQKIREELSFNLKELREVNNINRDLVEFLGMLDGVVGESQTGRLRASTEKLRELMQDYSDYFQVTDSTKVSDNEFDYHVDVYYQIEYAELNDIAWQTAQISNAINAYKYDCLKEIISVYSFQELFTNIQNKFLDYGLLENFKQFVSTFQLYHKMSDELLQRYDSLNTDLSSCL
;
A
#
# COMPACT_ATOMS: atom_id res chain seq x y z
N MET A 1 14.94 10.81 -65.65
CA MET A 1 15.83 10.82 -64.45
C MET A 1 15.34 11.79 -63.39
N ILE A 2 15.02 13.05 -63.75
CA ILE A 2 14.46 14.06 -62.82
C ILE A 2 13.11 13.63 -62.21
N GLU A 3 12.20 13.05 -63.00
CA GLU A 3 10.91 12.53 -62.49
C GLU A 3 11.08 11.45 -61.40
N LEU A 4 12.06 10.57 -61.55
CA LEU A 4 12.30 9.49 -60.59
C LEU A 4 12.85 10.04 -59.26
N VAL A 5 13.68 11.07 -59.32
CA VAL A 5 14.19 11.79 -58.12
C VAL A 5 13.06 12.52 -57.39
N LEU A 6 12.14 13.16 -58.13
CA LEU A 6 11.00 13.87 -57.53
C LEU A 6 10.00 12.92 -56.87
N ILE A 7 9.72 11.76 -57.48
CA ILE A 7 8.85 10.73 -56.90
C ILE A 7 9.47 10.19 -55.60
N VAL A 8 10.76 9.87 -55.61
CA VAL A 8 11.47 9.40 -54.41
C VAL A 8 11.48 10.48 -53.32
N ALA A 9 11.73 11.74 -53.67
CA ALA A 9 11.67 12.86 -52.73
C ALA A 9 10.27 13.03 -52.12
N GLY A 10 9.21 12.91 -52.93
CA GLY A 10 7.83 12.98 -52.47
C GLY A 10 7.47 11.86 -51.49
N ILE A 11 7.88 10.62 -51.79
CA ILE A 11 7.67 9.46 -50.90
C ILE A 11 8.41 9.65 -49.57
N LEU A 12 9.68 10.07 -49.60
CA LEU A 12 10.46 10.31 -48.39
C LEU A 12 9.88 11.43 -47.53
N LEU A 13 9.38 12.51 -48.14
CA LEU A 13 8.71 13.60 -47.42
C LEU A 13 7.41 13.15 -46.77
N ALA A 14 6.57 12.38 -47.48
CA ALA A 14 5.33 11.85 -46.94
C ALA A 14 5.59 10.93 -45.73
N ILE A 15 6.52 9.99 -45.86
CA ILE A 15 6.94 9.11 -44.75
C ILE A 15 7.44 9.93 -43.55
N ASN A 16 8.21 10.99 -43.79
CA ASN A 16 8.73 11.82 -42.72
C ASN A 16 7.61 12.60 -41.99
N LEU A 17 6.66 13.16 -42.73
CA LEU A 17 5.50 13.87 -42.17
C LEU A 17 4.60 12.95 -41.35
N ASP A 18 4.35 11.73 -41.84
CA ASP A 18 3.57 10.72 -41.12
C ASP A 18 4.26 10.31 -39.82
N ASN A 19 5.57 10.05 -39.89
CA ASN A 19 6.39 9.74 -38.71
C ASN A 19 6.40 10.88 -37.69
N TRP A 20 6.49 12.14 -38.15
CA TRP A 20 6.45 13.31 -37.29
C TRP A 20 5.09 13.48 -36.59
N SER A 21 4.00 13.29 -37.33
CA SER A 21 2.63 13.33 -36.80
C SER A 21 2.41 12.23 -35.76
N ALA A 22 2.82 10.99 -36.07
CA ALA A 22 2.75 9.87 -35.14
C ALA A 22 3.57 10.10 -33.87
N ALA A 23 4.82 10.57 -34.01
CA ALA A 23 5.67 10.89 -32.86
C ALA A 23 5.08 11.99 -31.97
N ARG A 24 4.42 13.00 -32.57
CA ARG A 24 3.75 14.07 -31.82
C ARG A 24 2.56 13.55 -31.02
N LYS A 25 1.75 12.67 -31.62
CA LYS A 25 0.62 12.03 -30.96
C LYS A 25 1.08 11.20 -29.76
N VAL A 26 2.09 10.34 -29.97
CA VAL A 26 2.67 9.52 -28.89
C VAL A 26 3.17 10.40 -27.74
N ARG A 27 3.93 11.47 -28.01
CA ARG A 27 4.40 12.38 -26.95
C ARG A 27 3.27 13.03 -26.15
N ALA A 28 2.18 13.40 -26.82
CA ALA A 28 1.02 13.99 -26.16
C ALA A 28 0.33 12.96 -25.24
N GLU A 29 0.11 11.74 -25.74
CA GLU A 29 -0.45 10.63 -24.96
C GLU A 29 0.43 10.25 -23.78
N THR A 30 1.75 10.15 -23.97
CA THR A 30 2.74 9.91 -22.90
C THR A 30 2.69 10.99 -21.82
N LYS A 31 2.59 12.27 -22.19
CA LYS A 31 2.50 13.35 -21.22
C LYS A 31 1.23 13.25 -20.37
N VAL A 32 0.09 12.95 -20.99
CA VAL A 32 -1.18 12.73 -20.29
C VAL A 32 -1.10 11.51 -19.37
N SER A 33 -0.52 10.41 -19.86
CA SER A 33 -0.33 9.18 -19.11
C SER A 33 0.51 9.39 -17.85
N ILE A 34 1.67 10.05 -17.96
CA ILE A 34 2.52 10.38 -16.80
C ILE A 34 1.80 11.30 -15.82
N GLN A 35 1.04 12.28 -16.32
CA GLN A 35 0.25 13.14 -15.44
C GLN A 35 -0.79 12.34 -14.66
N LYS A 36 -1.50 11.40 -15.31
CA LYS A 36 -2.50 10.56 -14.65
C LYS A 36 -1.90 9.62 -13.63
N ILE A 37 -0.75 9.01 -13.93
CA ILE A 37 0.02 8.20 -12.97
C ILE A 37 0.42 9.07 -11.77
N ARG A 38 0.89 10.30 -11.99
CA ARG A 38 1.24 11.21 -10.87
C ARG A 38 0.04 11.56 -9.99
N GLU A 39 -1.10 11.87 -10.60
CA GLU A 39 -2.35 12.16 -9.89
C GLU A 39 -2.77 10.95 -9.03
N GLU A 40 -2.72 9.75 -9.60
CA GLU A 40 -3.01 8.49 -8.90
C GLU A 40 -2.04 8.22 -7.75
N LEU A 41 -0.73 8.34 -7.97
CA LEU A 41 0.28 8.16 -6.92
C LEU A 41 0.11 9.18 -5.79
N SER A 42 -0.23 10.43 -6.11
CA SER A 42 -0.46 11.46 -5.10
C SER A 42 -1.71 11.16 -4.27
N PHE A 43 -2.77 10.65 -4.90
CA PHE A 43 -3.96 10.18 -4.20
C PHE A 43 -3.63 8.98 -3.30
N ASN A 44 -3.02 7.94 -3.84
CA ASN A 44 -2.65 6.72 -3.11
C ASN A 44 -1.72 7.01 -1.94
N LEU A 45 -0.74 7.90 -2.13
CA LEU A 45 0.17 8.34 -1.07
C LEU A 45 -0.57 9.02 0.08
N LYS A 46 -1.53 9.89 -0.25
CA LYS A 46 -2.35 10.58 0.75
C LYS A 46 -3.21 9.58 1.52
N GLU A 47 -3.93 8.74 0.81
CA GLU A 47 -4.80 7.69 1.36
C GLU A 47 -4.03 6.77 2.30
N LEU A 48 -2.93 6.19 1.82
CA LEU A 48 -2.10 5.28 2.61
C LEU A 48 -1.54 5.96 3.85
N ARG A 49 -1.15 7.24 3.76
CA ARG A 49 -0.62 8.00 4.91
C ARG A 49 -1.70 8.27 5.96
N GLU A 50 -2.92 8.57 5.53
CA GLU A 50 -4.06 8.77 6.43
C GLU A 50 -4.40 7.46 7.18
N VAL A 51 -4.54 6.35 6.45
CA VAL A 51 -4.82 5.03 7.03
C VAL A 51 -3.67 4.57 7.94
N ASN A 52 -2.41 4.74 7.54
CA ASN A 52 -1.25 4.35 8.36
C ASN A 52 -1.19 5.12 9.69
N ASN A 53 -1.60 6.40 9.69
CA ASN A 53 -1.66 7.18 10.92
C ASN A 53 -2.80 6.73 11.84
N ILE A 54 -3.99 6.42 11.29
CA ILE A 54 -5.12 5.92 12.07
C ILE A 54 -4.79 4.57 12.72
N ASN A 55 -4.10 3.69 11.97
CA ASN A 55 -3.78 2.34 12.42
C ASN A 55 -2.54 2.25 13.32
N ARG A 56 -1.79 3.34 13.52
CA ARG A 56 -0.51 3.31 14.25
C ARG A 56 -0.66 2.81 15.68
N ASP A 57 -1.59 3.40 16.42
CA ASP A 57 -1.81 3.07 17.84
C ASP A 57 -2.29 1.62 18.00
N LEU A 58 -3.04 1.12 17.02
CA LEU A 58 -3.49 -0.27 16.97
C LEU A 58 -2.32 -1.25 16.79
N VAL A 59 -1.29 -0.91 16.00
CA VAL A 59 -0.10 -1.77 15.85
C VAL A 59 0.66 -1.91 17.16
N GLU A 60 0.84 -0.81 17.89
CA GLU A 60 1.51 -0.81 19.19
C GLU A 60 0.72 -1.65 20.21
N PHE A 61 -0.60 -1.45 20.27
CA PHE A 61 -1.50 -2.21 21.12
C PHE A 61 -1.43 -3.72 20.81
N LEU A 62 -1.57 -4.12 19.54
CA LEU A 62 -1.54 -5.53 19.15
C LEU A 62 -0.16 -6.16 19.36
N GLY A 63 0.92 -5.39 19.19
CA GLY A 63 2.28 -5.84 19.51
C GLY A 63 2.48 -6.14 20.99
N MET A 64 1.84 -5.39 21.88
CA MET A 64 1.84 -5.71 23.30
C MET A 64 0.97 -6.92 23.64
N LEU A 65 -0.18 -7.09 22.98
CA LEU A 65 -1.04 -8.26 23.20
C LEU A 65 -0.37 -9.57 22.77
N ASP A 66 0.44 -9.60 21.72
CA ASP A 66 1.18 -10.80 21.28
C ASP A 66 2.08 -11.40 22.39
N GLY A 67 2.53 -10.56 23.33
CA GLY A 67 3.34 -11.00 24.48
C GLY A 67 2.53 -11.50 25.68
N VAL A 68 1.21 -11.33 25.71
CA VAL A 68 0.38 -11.54 26.90
C VAL A 68 -0.85 -12.42 26.64
N VAL A 69 -1.35 -12.44 25.41
CA VAL A 69 -2.41 -13.36 24.95
C VAL A 69 -1.73 -14.67 24.55
N GLY A 70 -1.93 -15.72 25.35
CA GLY A 70 -1.41 -17.05 25.05
C GLY A 70 -1.96 -17.62 23.73
N GLU A 71 -1.42 -18.76 23.31
CA GLU A 71 -1.67 -19.35 21.97
C GLU A 71 -3.13 -19.63 21.59
N SER A 72 -4.10 -19.55 22.51
CA SER A 72 -5.39 -20.20 22.28
C SER A 72 -6.59 -19.30 22.06
N GLN A 73 -6.81 -18.15 22.71
CA GLN A 73 -8.12 -17.48 22.58
C GLN A 73 -8.04 -15.97 22.79
N THR A 74 -8.68 -15.24 21.87
CA THR A 74 -9.18 -13.89 22.14
C THR A 74 -9.90 -13.89 23.47
N GLY A 75 -9.60 -12.90 24.30
CA GLY A 75 -10.33 -12.66 25.52
C GLY A 75 -9.85 -13.36 26.76
N ARG A 76 -8.63 -13.94 26.75
CA ARG A 76 -7.90 -14.29 27.98
C ARG A 76 -6.51 -13.68 28.00
N LEU A 77 -6.17 -13.07 29.12
CA LEU A 77 -4.90 -12.38 29.34
C LEU A 77 -4.33 -12.85 30.67
N ARG A 78 -3.15 -13.48 30.65
CA ARG A 78 -2.45 -13.86 31.88
C ARG A 78 -1.38 -12.83 32.20
N ALA A 79 -1.57 -12.08 33.27
CA ALA A 79 -0.70 -10.98 33.64
C ALA A 79 -0.70 -10.72 35.16
N SER A 80 0.27 -9.94 35.63
CA SER A 80 0.21 -9.35 36.96
C SER A 80 -0.75 -8.17 37.00
N THR A 81 -1.26 -7.83 38.18
CA THR A 81 -2.12 -6.65 38.36
C THR A 81 -1.40 -5.35 37.97
N GLU A 82 -0.08 -5.29 38.19
CA GLU A 82 0.75 -4.16 37.76
C GLU A 82 0.78 -4.04 36.23
N LYS A 83 1.07 -5.15 35.53
CA LYS A 83 1.13 -5.16 34.06
C LYS A 83 -0.22 -4.86 33.42
N LEU A 84 -1.31 -5.39 33.98
CA LEU A 84 -2.65 -5.07 33.51
C LEU A 84 -2.97 -3.59 33.70
N ARG A 85 -2.60 -3.00 34.83
CA ARG A 85 -2.83 -1.58 35.10
C ARG A 85 -2.05 -0.68 34.14
N GLU A 86 -0.82 -1.03 33.77
CA GLU A 86 -0.08 -0.34 32.71
C GLU A 86 -0.85 -0.41 31.39
N LEU A 87 -1.29 -1.60 30.97
CA LEU A 87 -2.05 -1.79 29.74
C LEU A 87 -3.36 -0.98 29.74
N MET A 88 -4.10 -0.97 30.84
CA MET A 88 -5.36 -0.23 30.98
C MET A 88 -5.15 1.28 31.00
N GLN A 89 -3.99 1.77 31.46
CA GLN A 89 -3.69 3.19 31.48
C GLN A 89 -3.42 3.72 30.07
N ASP A 90 -2.75 2.92 29.24
CA ASP A 90 -2.30 3.36 27.92
C ASP A 90 -3.30 3.01 26.80
N TYR A 91 -4.16 2.00 26.99
CA TYR A 91 -5.03 1.45 25.93
C TYR A 91 -6.46 1.13 26.41
N SER A 92 -7.02 1.92 27.34
CA SER A 92 -8.37 1.72 27.88
C SER A 92 -9.47 1.64 26.82
N ASP A 93 -9.24 2.27 25.66
CA ASP A 93 -10.23 2.36 24.59
C ASP A 93 -10.28 1.08 23.74
N TYR A 94 -9.25 0.23 23.83
CA TYR A 94 -9.11 -0.97 23.02
C TYR A 94 -9.49 -2.27 23.75
N PHE A 95 -9.62 -2.26 25.08
CA PHE A 95 -10.08 -3.45 25.79
C PHE A 95 -10.69 -3.16 27.15
N GLN A 96 -11.57 -4.07 27.58
CA GLN A 96 -12.20 -4.05 28.90
C GLN A 96 -12.00 -5.39 29.60
N VAL A 97 -11.63 -5.35 30.88
CA VAL A 97 -11.61 -6.56 31.73
C VAL A 97 -13.04 -6.86 32.19
N THR A 98 -13.53 -8.05 31.85
CA THR A 98 -14.88 -8.51 32.21
C THR A 98 -14.88 -9.37 33.47
N ASP A 99 -13.82 -10.16 33.69
CA ASP A 99 -13.66 -11.02 34.85
C ASP A 99 -12.17 -11.33 35.12
N SER A 100 -11.85 -11.87 36.29
CA SER A 100 -10.50 -12.32 36.61
C SER A 100 -10.50 -13.51 37.56
N THR A 101 -9.61 -14.48 37.32
CA THR A 101 -9.36 -15.60 38.21
C THR A 101 -7.91 -15.57 38.69
N LYS A 102 -7.68 -15.60 40.00
CA LYS A 102 -6.32 -15.67 40.57
C LYS A 102 -5.68 -17.01 40.20
N VAL A 103 -4.49 -16.97 39.61
CA VAL A 103 -3.72 -18.17 39.23
C VAL A 103 -2.63 -18.46 40.24
N SER A 104 -1.87 -17.44 40.63
CA SER A 104 -0.76 -17.54 41.57
C SER A 104 -0.59 -16.23 42.34
N ASP A 105 0.45 -16.12 43.17
CA ASP A 105 0.73 -14.86 43.85
C ASP A 105 1.16 -13.78 42.84
N ASN A 106 0.37 -12.70 42.79
CA ASN A 106 0.51 -11.59 41.87
C ASN A 106 0.26 -11.92 40.38
N GLU A 107 -0.43 -13.02 40.07
CA GLU A 107 -0.76 -13.42 38.70
C GLU A 107 -2.23 -13.83 38.57
N PHE A 108 -2.88 -13.32 37.54
CA PHE A 108 -4.30 -13.52 37.28
C PHE A 108 -4.51 -13.89 35.82
N ASP A 109 -5.58 -14.64 35.58
CA ASP A 109 -6.14 -14.93 34.27
C ASP A 109 -7.37 -14.02 34.10
N TYR A 110 -7.23 -12.98 33.28
CA TYR A 110 -8.24 -11.97 33.03
C TYR A 110 -9.05 -12.35 31.80
N HIS A 111 -10.38 -12.33 31.91
CA HIS A 111 -11.25 -12.30 30.75
C HIS A 111 -11.32 -10.87 30.24
N VAL A 112 -11.05 -10.68 28.95
CA VAL A 112 -11.02 -9.36 28.32
C VAL A 112 -11.88 -9.32 27.06
N ASP A 113 -12.58 -8.23 26.85
CA ASP A 113 -13.19 -7.92 25.56
C ASP A 113 -12.26 -6.93 24.85
N VAL A 114 -11.94 -7.20 23.58
CA VAL A 114 -11.06 -6.35 22.78
C VAL A 114 -11.89 -5.67 21.69
N TYR A 115 -11.76 -4.34 21.60
CA TYR A 115 -12.42 -3.50 20.62
C TYR A 115 -11.36 -2.82 19.75
N TYR A 116 -11.48 -2.92 18.43
CA TYR A 116 -10.61 -2.19 17.52
C TYR A 116 -11.37 -1.79 16.26
N GLN A 117 -11.06 -0.61 15.76
CA GLN A 117 -11.46 -0.15 14.44
C GLN A 117 -10.21 -0.16 13.55
N ILE A 118 -10.31 -0.82 12.42
CA ILE A 118 -9.25 -0.85 11.41
C ILE A 118 -9.77 -0.10 10.20
N GLU A 119 -8.98 0.87 9.74
CA GLU A 119 -9.18 1.44 8.42
C GLU A 119 -8.29 0.72 7.41
N TYR A 120 -8.74 0.62 6.17
CA TYR A 120 -7.97 0.00 5.09
C TYR A 120 -7.78 1.00 3.96
N ALA A 121 -6.64 0.91 3.28
CA ALA A 121 -6.32 1.85 2.21
C ALA A 121 -6.94 1.38 0.89
N GLU A 122 -7.64 2.28 0.21
CA GLU A 122 -8.17 2.06 -1.13
C GLU A 122 -7.20 2.62 -2.18
N LEU A 123 -6.25 1.78 -2.59
CA LEU A 123 -5.21 2.16 -3.56
C LEU A 123 -5.64 1.85 -4.99
N ASN A 124 -5.57 2.84 -5.86
CA ASN A 124 -5.92 2.72 -7.29
C ASN A 124 -4.71 2.35 -8.14
N ASP A 125 -4.93 1.65 -9.25
CA ASP A 125 -3.91 1.37 -10.27
C ASP A 125 -4.41 1.56 -11.71
N ILE A 126 -5.54 2.25 -11.86
CA ILE A 126 -6.24 2.43 -13.13
C ILE A 126 -5.38 3.21 -14.13
N ALA A 127 -4.73 4.28 -13.70
CA ALA A 127 -3.87 5.08 -14.56
C ALA A 127 -2.68 4.26 -15.05
N TRP A 128 -2.09 3.45 -14.18
CA TRP A 128 -1.00 2.55 -14.52
C TRP A 128 -1.44 1.43 -15.49
N GLN A 129 -2.53 0.72 -15.19
CA GLN A 129 -3.07 -0.30 -16.07
C GLN A 129 -3.44 0.27 -17.46
N THR A 130 -4.02 1.47 -17.48
CA THR A 130 -4.34 2.19 -18.73
C THR A 130 -3.07 2.55 -19.52
N ALA A 131 -2.00 2.95 -18.83
CA ALA A 131 -0.72 3.21 -19.47
C ALA A 131 -0.17 1.93 -20.12
N GLN A 132 -0.27 0.77 -19.45
CA GLN A 132 0.22 -0.52 -19.95
C GLN A 132 -0.42 -0.99 -21.25
N ILE A 133 -1.73 -0.76 -21.41
CA ILE A 133 -2.44 -1.11 -22.63
C ILE A 133 -2.25 -0.08 -23.75
N SER A 134 -1.71 1.09 -23.43
CA SER A 134 -1.47 2.17 -24.38
C SER A 134 -0.06 2.09 -25.00
N ASN A 135 0.14 2.72 -26.16
CA ASN A 135 1.48 2.89 -26.73
C ASN A 135 2.36 3.88 -25.94
N ALA A 136 1.83 4.50 -24.88
CA ALA A 136 2.52 5.54 -24.12
C ALA A 136 3.78 5.00 -23.43
N ILE A 137 3.76 3.75 -22.92
CA ILE A 137 4.88 3.14 -22.18
C ILE A 137 6.16 3.08 -23.01
N ASN A 138 6.05 2.86 -24.33
CA ASN A 138 7.22 2.76 -25.21
C ASN A 138 8.03 4.06 -25.29
N ALA A 139 7.44 5.19 -24.88
CA ALA A 139 8.10 6.48 -24.84
C ALA A 139 8.74 6.79 -23.46
N TYR A 140 8.54 5.93 -22.46
CA TYR A 140 9.10 6.16 -21.12
C TYR A 140 10.57 5.77 -21.11
N LYS A 141 11.38 6.52 -20.34
CA LYS A 141 12.74 6.08 -20.04
C LYS A 141 12.69 4.75 -19.28
N TYR A 142 13.59 3.84 -19.63
CA TYR A 142 13.63 2.50 -19.04
C TYR A 142 13.70 2.51 -17.51
N ASP A 143 14.54 3.39 -16.93
CA ASP A 143 14.71 3.47 -15.48
C ASP A 143 13.41 3.91 -14.78
N CYS A 144 12.71 4.91 -15.33
CA CYS A 144 11.39 5.32 -14.82
C CYS A 144 10.35 4.20 -14.93
N LEU A 145 10.32 3.49 -16.06
CA LEU A 145 9.39 2.38 -16.24
C LEU A 145 9.63 1.29 -15.19
N LYS A 146 10.89 0.97 -14.91
CA LYS A 146 11.29 0.00 -13.90
C LYS A 146 10.83 0.42 -12.49
N GLU A 147 10.99 1.69 -12.14
CA GLU A 147 10.54 2.22 -10.85
C GLU A 147 9.03 2.17 -10.71
N ILE A 148 8.30 2.64 -11.73
CA ILE A 148 6.83 2.58 -11.75
C ILE A 148 6.36 1.14 -11.56
N ILE A 149 6.88 0.19 -12.35
CA ILE A 149 6.55 -1.24 -12.22
C ILE A 149 6.83 -1.72 -10.80
N SER A 150 8.00 -1.39 -10.24
CA SER A 150 8.36 -1.83 -8.90
C SER A 150 7.40 -1.33 -7.83
N VAL A 151 6.90 -0.09 -7.96
CA VAL A 151 5.95 0.49 -7.00
C VAL A 151 4.60 -0.21 -7.10
N TYR A 152 4.03 -0.35 -8.30
CA TYR A 152 2.72 -0.96 -8.48
C TYR A 152 2.71 -2.46 -8.19
N SER A 153 3.78 -3.20 -8.49
CA SER A 153 3.91 -4.59 -8.06
C SER A 153 3.98 -4.73 -6.53
N PHE A 154 4.63 -3.79 -5.84
CA PHE A 154 4.65 -3.80 -4.38
C PHE A 154 3.27 -3.43 -3.79
N GLN A 155 2.56 -2.49 -4.40
CA GLN A 155 1.16 -2.17 -4.06
C GLN A 155 0.25 -3.40 -4.16
N GLU A 156 0.38 -4.22 -5.22
CA GLU A 156 -0.38 -5.46 -5.36
C GLU A 156 -0.10 -6.44 -4.21
N LEU A 157 1.18 -6.62 -3.85
CA LEU A 157 1.57 -7.45 -2.71
C LEU A 157 0.99 -6.92 -1.38
N PHE A 158 1.03 -5.59 -1.19
CA PHE A 158 0.44 -4.92 -0.04
C PHE A 158 -1.07 -5.19 0.06
N THR A 159 -1.82 -5.00 -1.04
CA THR A 159 -3.27 -5.27 -1.08
C THR A 159 -3.58 -6.73 -0.78
N ASN A 160 -2.74 -7.66 -1.25
CA ASN A 160 -2.88 -9.08 -0.91
C ASN A 160 -2.69 -9.36 0.59
N ILE A 161 -1.74 -8.69 1.25
CA ILE A 161 -1.58 -8.79 2.71
C ILE A 161 -2.74 -8.13 3.44
N GLN A 162 -3.25 -6.99 2.94
CA GLN A 162 -4.43 -6.33 3.48
C GLN A 162 -5.63 -7.27 3.54
N ASN A 163 -5.92 -7.94 2.42
CA ASN A 163 -7.02 -8.91 2.34
C ASN A 163 -6.83 -10.08 3.32
N LYS A 164 -5.59 -10.58 3.49
CA LYS A 164 -5.32 -11.70 4.41
C LYS A 164 -5.59 -11.36 5.87
N PHE A 165 -5.21 -10.16 6.35
CA PHE A 165 -5.48 -9.84 7.75
C PHE A 165 -6.97 -9.64 7.98
N LEU A 166 -7.71 -9.08 7.00
CA LEU A 166 -9.17 -8.98 7.07
C LEU A 166 -9.81 -10.36 7.19
N ASP A 167 -9.36 -11.33 6.39
CA ASP A 167 -9.81 -12.72 6.47
C ASP A 167 -9.51 -13.34 7.85
N TYR A 168 -8.31 -13.13 8.41
CA TYR A 168 -7.98 -13.64 9.74
C TYR A 168 -8.78 -13.00 10.85
N GLY A 169 -9.10 -11.70 10.73
CA GLY A 169 -10.00 -11.01 11.66
C GLY A 169 -11.41 -11.62 11.65
N LEU A 170 -11.95 -11.91 10.46
CA LEU A 170 -13.26 -12.55 10.30
C LEU A 170 -13.31 -13.99 10.82
N LEU A 171 -12.20 -14.73 10.71
CA LEU A 171 -12.08 -16.12 11.15
C LEU A 171 -11.71 -16.25 12.64
N GLU A 172 -11.70 -15.15 13.40
CA GLU A 172 -11.29 -15.10 14.81
C GLU A 172 -9.88 -15.68 15.07
N ASN A 173 -9.02 -15.67 14.05
CA ASN A 173 -7.68 -16.22 14.14
C ASN A 173 -6.69 -15.15 14.61
N PHE A 174 -6.75 -14.82 15.90
CA PHE A 174 -6.08 -13.65 16.47
C PHE A 174 -4.57 -13.62 16.27
N LYS A 175 -3.86 -14.74 16.47
CA LYS A 175 -2.40 -14.81 16.29
C LYS A 175 -1.99 -14.50 14.85
N GLN A 176 -2.71 -15.06 13.87
CA GLN A 176 -2.47 -14.84 12.46
C GLN A 176 -2.88 -13.42 12.06
N PHE A 177 -3.97 -12.90 12.63
CA PHE A 177 -4.40 -11.52 12.47
C PHE A 177 -3.31 -10.54 12.93
N VAL A 178 -2.83 -10.65 14.17
CA VAL A 178 -1.80 -9.76 14.74
C VAL A 178 -0.52 -9.79 13.91
N SER A 179 0.01 -10.97 13.63
CA SER A 179 1.26 -11.12 12.86
C SER A 179 1.12 -10.58 11.43
N THR A 180 -0.03 -10.79 10.78
CA THR A 180 -0.29 -10.27 9.42
C THR A 180 -0.51 -8.77 9.43
N PHE A 181 -1.16 -8.22 10.47
CA PHE A 181 -1.39 -6.78 10.62
C PHE A 181 -0.08 -6.01 10.88
N GLN A 182 0.85 -6.59 11.65
CA GLN A 182 2.19 -6.03 11.80
C GLN A 182 2.98 -6.03 10.48
N LEU A 183 2.86 -7.11 9.69
CA LEU A 183 3.45 -7.15 8.35
C LEU A 183 2.81 -6.11 7.42
N TYR A 184 1.50 -5.97 7.45
CA TYR A 184 0.74 -4.95 6.73
C TYR A 184 1.29 -3.55 7.01
N HIS A 185 1.48 -3.17 8.28
CA HIS A 185 2.02 -1.86 8.63
C HIS A 185 3.45 -1.66 8.14
N LYS A 186 4.33 -2.67 8.25
CA LYS A 186 5.70 -2.59 7.70
C LYS A 186 5.69 -2.38 6.18
N MET A 187 4.79 -3.07 5.48
CA MET A 187 4.62 -2.89 4.04
C MET A 187 4.02 -1.53 3.69
N SER A 188 3.09 -1.01 4.50
CA SER A 188 2.58 0.36 4.36
C SER A 188 3.70 1.39 4.43
N ASP A 189 4.58 1.30 5.44
CA ASP A 189 5.72 2.20 5.59
C ASP A 189 6.69 2.12 4.39
N GLU A 190 6.97 0.92 3.89
CA GLU A 190 7.81 0.73 2.71
C GLU A 190 7.15 1.30 1.43
N LEU A 191 5.83 1.09 1.26
CA LEU A 191 5.09 1.61 0.11
C LEU A 191 5.01 3.14 0.13
N LEU A 192 4.86 3.76 1.31
CA LEU A 192 4.93 5.22 1.48
C LEU A 192 6.26 5.78 0.98
N GLN A 193 7.39 5.16 1.38
CA GLN A 193 8.73 5.58 0.94
C GLN A 193 8.89 5.44 -0.58
N ARG A 194 8.39 4.35 -1.14
CA ARG A 194 8.42 4.08 -2.59
C ARG A 194 7.60 5.10 -3.38
N TYR A 195 6.41 5.46 -2.90
CA TYR A 195 5.59 6.51 -3.49
C TYR A 195 6.26 7.89 -3.42
N ASP A 196 6.80 8.28 -2.27
CA ASP A 196 7.48 9.57 -2.10
C ASP A 196 8.70 9.69 -3.05
N SER A 197 9.49 8.62 -3.19
CA SER A 197 10.61 8.57 -4.13
C SER A 197 10.13 8.74 -5.57
N LEU A 198 9.21 7.89 -6.03
CA LEU A 198 8.73 7.92 -7.41
C LEU A 198 8.04 9.25 -7.75
N ASN A 199 7.29 9.85 -6.83
CA ASN A 199 6.60 11.11 -7.07
C ASN A 199 7.58 12.28 -7.30
N THR A 200 8.72 12.25 -6.61
CA THR A 200 9.81 13.22 -6.78
C THR A 200 10.45 13.08 -8.17
N ASP A 201 10.70 11.83 -8.58
CA ASP A 201 11.48 11.50 -9.77
C ASP A 201 10.65 11.52 -11.07
N LEU A 202 9.32 11.39 -10.97
CA LEU A 202 8.38 11.38 -12.12
C LEU A 202 8.46 12.62 -13.02
N SER A 203 8.96 13.75 -12.51
CA SER A 203 9.18 14.96 -13.30
C SER A 203 10.29 14.80 -14.35
N SER A 204 11.20 13.83 -14.16
CA SER A 204 12.34 13.53 -15.04
C SER A 204 12.09 12.41 -16.06
N CYS A 205 10.89 11.80 -16.02
CA CYS A 205 10.56 10.59 -16.79
C CYS A 205 10.20 10.80 -18.26
N LEU A 206 10.25 12.06 -18.74
CA LEU A 206 10.12 12.46 -20.14
C LEU A 206 11.48 12.76 -20.77
#